data_AF-A0A9D9YNZ9-F1
#
_entry.id   AF-A0A9D9YNZ9-F1
#
_cell.length_a   1.000
_cell.length_b   1.000
_cell.length_c   1.000
_cell.angle_alpha   90.00
_cell.angle_beta   90.00
_cell.angle_gamma   90.00
#
_symmetry.space_group_name_H-M   'P 1'
#
loop_
_entity.id
_entity.type
_entity.pdbx_description
1 polymer ?
#
loop_
_entity_poly.entity_id
_entity_poly.type
_entity_poly.pdbx_seq_one_letter_code
_entity_poly.pdbx_strand_id
1 'polypeptide(L)'
;MKMIHVIYYLFDKMEDHIRAKLSRHPFLYTFIGGAGVVLFWRGVWHVADDLQKIGGVYGIIFSSTGSIILGVTILLSTGLFVSVFVGDSIIMSGIKHDKKIIEKTIEDVELEKSDIEKLLEVVTDMKKEIEILEKKVRNKCEIV
;
A
#
# COMPACT_ATOMS: atom_id res chain seq x y z
N MET A 1 -26.02 -25.54 -11.82
CA MET A 1 -25.48 -24.19 -12.14
C MET A 1 -26.24 -23.02 -11.50
N LYS A 2 -27.58 -23.04 -11.34
CA LYS A 2 -28.34 -21.94 -10.71
C LYS A 2 -28.03 -21.73 -9.22
N MET A 3 -27.84 -22.81 -8.46
CA MET A 3 -27.62 -22.76 -7.01
C MET A 3 -26.32 -22.02 -6.63
N ILE A 4 -25.25 -22.24 -7.39
CA ILE A 4 -23.94 -21.60 -7.21
C ILE A 4 -24.04 -20.09 -7.42
N HIS A 5 -24.76 -19.64 -8.44
CA HIS A 5 -24.95 -18.20 -8.71
C HIS A 5 -25.76 -17.50 -7.61
N VAL A 6 -26.76 -18.18 -7.05
CA VAL A 6 -27.55 -17.64 -5.93
C VAL A 6 -26.70 -17.48 -4.67
N ILE A 7 -25.80 -18.43 -4.40
CA ILE A 7 -24.87 -18.36 -3.27
C ILE A 7 -23.87 -17.21 -3.46
N TYR A 8 -23.27 -17.07 -4.65
CA TYR A 8 -22.39 -15.95 -4.96
C TYR A 8 -23.10 -14.60 -4.80
N TYR A 9 -24.32 -14.47 -5.33
CA TYR A 9 -25.12 -13.25 -5.21
C TYR A 9 -25.49 -12.91 -3.76
N LEU A 10 -25.80 -13.92 -2.93
CA LEU A 10 -26.05 -13.73 -1.50
C LEU A 10 -24.81 -13.24 -0.76
N PHE A 11 -23.65 -13.82 -1.06
CA PHE A 11 -22.40 -13.44 -0.40
C PHE A 11 -21.96 -12.04 -0.79
N ASP A 12 -22.06 -11.70 -2.08
CA ASP A 12 -21.72 -10.39 -2.64
C ASP A 12 -22.58 -9.28 -2.01
N LYS A 13 -23.91 -9.48 -1.96
CA LYS A 13 -24.83 -8.51 -1.35
C LYS A 13 -24.61 -8.32 0.15
N MET A 14 -24.19 -9.38 0.85
CA MET A 14 -23.90 -9.33 2.28
C MET A 14 -22.55 -8.65 2.55
N GLU A 15 -21.54 -8.94 1.71
CA GLU A 15 -20.23 -8.30 1.72
C GLU A 15 -20.35 -6.79 1.52
N ASP A 16 -21.10 -6.35 0.51
CA ASP A 16 -21.32 -4.93 0.23
C ASP A 16 -21.97 -4.20 1.41
N HIS A 17 -22.94 -4.83 2.07
CA HIS A 17 -23.62 -4.23 3.21
C HIS A 17 -22.71 -4.11 4.44
N ILE A 18 -21.89 -5.14 4.68
CA ILE A 18 -20.89 -5.13 5.76
C ILE A 18 -19.80 -4.10 5.45
N ARG A 19 -19.29 -4.06 4.22
CA ARG A 19 -18.28 -3.11 3.76
C ARG A 19 -18.76 -1.66 3.87
N ALA A 20 -19.99 -1.37 3.46
CA ALA A 20 -20.58 -0.04 3.54
C ALA A 20 -20.77 0.44 4.99
N LYS A 21 -21.18 -0.46 5.90
CA LYS A 21 -21.41 -0.12 7.32
C LYS A 21 -20.12 -0.05 8.13
N LEU A 22 -19.12 -0.85 7.77
CA LEU A 22 -17.89 -1.04 8.54
C LEU A 22 -16.73 -0.14 8.05
N SER A 23 -16.84 0.48 6.86
CA SER A 23 -15.88 1.51 6.39
C SER A 23 -15.83 2.76 7.27
N ARG A 24 -16.91 3.02 8.02
CA ARG A 24 -17.00 4.14 8.98
C ARG A 24 -16.21 3.88 10.26
N HIS A 25 -15.83 2.62 10.53
CA HIS A 25 -15.02 2.22 11.69
C HIS A 25 -13.90 1.25 11.27
N PRO A 26 -12.82 1.77 10.66
CA PRO A 26 -11.70 0.96 10.16
C PRO A 26 -11.13 0.01 11.21
N PHE A 27 -11.09 0.42 12.48
CA PHE A 27 -10.55 -0.38 13.58
C PHE A 27 -11.37 -1.65 13.89
N LEU A 28 -12.70 -1.54 13.91
CA LEU A 28 -13.57 -2.70 14.15
C LEU A 28 -13.52 -3.68 12.98
N TYR A 29 -13.41 -3.14 11.76
CA TYR A 29 -13.22 -3.94 10.55
C TYR A 29 -11.96 -4.81 10.64
N THR A 30 -10.80 -4.21 10.94
CA THR A 30 -9.55 -4.97 11.06
C THR A 30 -9.54 -5.90 12.24
N PHE A 31 -10.20 -5.56 13.35
CA PHE A 31 -10.29 -6.44 14.51
C PHE A 31 -11.10 -7.71 14.21
N ILE A 32 -12.29 -7.56 13.63
CA ILE A 32 -13.16 -8.70 13.26
C ILE A 32 -12.53 -9.51 12.13
N GLY A 33 -11.96 -8.84 11.12
CA GLY A 33 -11.27 -9.50 10.01
C GLY A 33 -10.05 -10.29 10.48
N GLY A 34 -9.22 -9.70 11.35
CA GLY A 34 -8.06 -10.36 11.95
C GLY A 34 -8.45 -11.57 12.81
N ALA A 35 -9.48 -11.43 13.66
CA ALA A 35 -10.03 -12.54 14.42
C ALA A 35 -10.56 -13.66 13.50
N GLY A 36 -11.22 -13.29 12.40
CA GLY A 36 -11.68 -14.22 11.37
C GLY A 36 -10.55 -15.00 10.71
N VAL A 37 -9.44 -14.34 10.35
CA VAL A 37 -8.26 -15.00 9.77
C VAL A 37 -7.64 -16.00 10.76
N VAL A 38 -7.50 -15.61 12.03
CA VAL A 38 -6.96 -16.50 13.07
C VAL A 38 -7.86 -17.70 13.30
N LEU A 39 -9.18 -17.50 13.38
CA LEU A 39 -10.15 -18.59 13.52
C LEU A 39 -10.19 -19.50 12.29
N PHE A 40 -10.07 -18.95 11.08
CA PHE A 40 -10.00 -19.71 9.85
C PHE A 40 -8.78 -20.62 9.84
N TRP A 41 -7.59 -20.08 10.13
CA TRP A 41 -6.37 -20.88 10.18
C TRP A 41 -6.43 -21.96 11.25
N ARG A 42 -6.99 -21.63 12.42
CA ARG A 42 -7.27 -22.62 13.48
C ARG A 42 -8.20 -23.73 12.99
N GLY A 43 -9.25 -23.39 12.24
CA GLY A 43 -10.15 -24.37 11.62
C GLY A 43 -9.42 -25.30 10.64
N VAL A 44 -8.56 -24.75 9.78
CA VAL A 44 -7.73 -25.53 8.85
C VAL A 44 -6.84 -26.52 9.59
N TRP A 45 -6.27 -26.13 10.73
CA TRP A 45 -5.45 -27.02 11.56
C TRP A 45 -6.27 -28.16 12.15
N HIS A 46 -7.43 -27.85 12.72
CA HIS A 46 -8.30 -28.89 13.28
C HIS A 46 -8.83 -29.85 12.20
N VAL A 47 -9.12 -29.36 11.00
CA VAL A 47 -9.49 -30.23 9.86
C VAL A 47 -8.33 -31.14 9.46
N ALA A 48 -7.10 -30.63 9.45
CA ALA A 48 -5.91 -31.46 9.19
C ALA A 48 -5.70 -32.52 10.29
N ASP A 49 -5.83 -32.13 11.56
CA ASP A 49 -5.72 -33.03 12.72
C ASP A 49 -6.81 -34.12 12.68
N ASP A 50 -8.03 -33.77 12.32
CA ASP A 50 -9.14 -34.72 12.23
C ASP A 50 -8.97 -35.66 11.03
N LEU A 51 -8.49 -35.18 9.88
CA LEU A 51 -8.09 -36.03 8.76
C LEU A 51 -6.97 -37.00 9.13
N GLN A 52 -6.04 -36.56 9.98
CA GLN A 52 -4.98 -37.42 10.50
C GLN A 52 -5.54 -38.53 11.40
N LYS A 53 -6.54 -38.22 12.24
CA LYS A 53 -7.18 -39.17 13.18
C LYS A 53 -8.09 -40.20 12.50
N ILE A 54 -8.67 -39.88 11.34
CA ILE A 54 -9.54 -40.81 10.57
C ILE A 54 -8.76 -42.06 10.12
N GLY A 55 -7.42 -41.99 10.02
CA GLY A 55 -6.56 -43.12 9.71
C GLY A 55 -6.62 -43.58 8.25
N GLY A 56 -5.65 -44.42 7.84
CA GLY A 56 -5.50 -44.89 6.46
C GLY A 56 -4.57 -43.99 5.62
N VAL A 57 -4.81 -43.92 4.30
CA VAL A 57 -3.98 -43.13 3.35
C VAL A 57 -3.97 -41.64 3.74
N TYR A 58 -5.08 -41.11 4.24
CA TYR A 58 -5.19 -39.73 4.72
C TYR A 58 -4.36 -39.47 5.98
N GLY A 59 -4.21 -40.46 6.87
CA GLY A 59 -3.37 -40.35 8.07
C GLY A 59 -1.86 -40.26 7.76
N ILE A 60 -1.41 -40.88 6.67
CA ILE A 60 -0.02 -40.81 6.22
C ILE A 60 0.24 -39.47 5.50
N ILE A 61 -0.70 -39.05 4.65
CA ILE A 61 -0.62 -37.82 3.87
C ILE A 61 -0.70 -36.57 4.78
N PHE A 62 -1.56 -36.57 5.79
CA PHE A 62 -1.72 -35.48 6.77
C PHE A 62 -0.86 -35.65 8.03
N SER A 63 0.06 -36.62 8.05
CA SER A 63 1.08 -36.68 9.10
C SER A 63 1.97 -35.43 9.06
N SER A 64 2.58 -35.05 10.19
CA SER A 64 3.43 -33.85 10.31
C SER A 64 4.43 -33.68 9.15
N THR A 65 5.03 -34.78 8.69
CA THR A 65 5.97 -34.79 7.55
C THR A 65 5.27 -34.79 6.18
N GLY A 66 4.14 -35.48 6.03
CA GLY A 66 3.37 -35.55 4.78
C GLY A 66 2.73 -34.21 4.40
N SER A 67 2.18 -33.50 5.38
CA SER A 67 1.57 -32.17 5.21
C SER A 67 2.58 -31.14 4.70
N ILE A 68 3.83 -31.22 5.19
CA ILE A 68 4.93 -30.36 4.74
C ILE A 68 5.26 -30.66 3.28
N ILE A 69 5.40 -31.94 2.92
CA ILE A 69 5.75 -32.33 1.55
C ILE A 69 4.64 -31.92 0.57
N LEU A 70 3.38 -32.21 0.89
CA LEU A 70 2.23 -31.82 0.06
C LEU A 70 2.10 -30.30 -0.05
N GLY A 71 2.26 -29.59 1.07
CA GLY A 71 2.22 -28.13 1.11
C GLY A 71 3.29 -27.53 0.21
N VAL A 72 4.53 -28.01 0.30
CA VAL A 72 5.63 -27.59 -0.57
C VAL A 72 5.35 -27.94 -2.03
N THR A 73 4.85 -29.14 -2.33
CA THR A 73 4.51 -29.53 -3.71
C THR A 73 3.41 -28.65 -4.30
N ILE A 74 2.35 -28.35 -3.56
CA ILE A 74 1.26 -27.46 -4.01
C ILE A 74 1.78 -26.04 -4.18
N LEU A 75 2.55 -25.51 -3.22
CA LEU A 75 3.09 -24.17 -3.27
C LEU A 75 4.09 -23.98 -4.43
N LEU A 76 4.90 -24.99 -4.74
CA LEU A 76 5.78 -24.98 -5.90
C LEU A 76 4.99 -25.13 -7.21
N SER A 77 3.99 -26.01 -7.26
CA SER A 77 3.17 -26.24 -8.46
C SER A 77 2.32 -25.03 -8.85
N THR A 78 1.82 -24.29 -7.85
CA THR A 78 1.04 -23.05 -8.05
C THR A 78 1.92 -21.82 -8.28
N GLY A 79 3.25 -21.94 -8.13
CA GLY A 79 4.18 -20.81 -8.19
C GLY A 79 4.07 -19.83 -7.01
N LEU A 80 3.13 -20.05 -6.09
CA LEU A 80 2.91 -19.21 -4.91
C LEU A 80 4.11 -19.21 -3.95
N PHE A 81 4.89 -20.30 -3.90
CA PHE A 81 6.11 -20.33 -3.10
C PHE A 81 7.07 -19.20 -3.50
N VAL A 82 7.30 -19.03 -4.80
CA VAL A 82 8.21 -17.99 -5.28
C VAL A 82 7.57 -16.61 -5.12
N SER A 83 6.28 -16.47 -5.44
CA SER A 83 5.58 -15.18 -5.34
C SER A 83 5.48 -14.67 -3.90
N VAL A 84 5.21 -15.52 -2.91
CA VAL A 84 5.06 -15.09 -1.52
C VAL A 84 6.42 -14.83 -0.89
N PHE A 85 7.41 -15.72 -1.07
CA PHE A 85 8.70 -15.56 -0.40
C PHE A 85 9.62 -14.54 -1.10
N VAL A 86 9.69 -14.56 -2.43
CA VAL A 86 10.54 -13.65 -3.21
C VAL A 86 9.77 -12.38 -3.56
N GLY A 87 8.50 -12.50 -3.94
CA GLY A 87 7.66 -11.36 -4.33
C GLY A 87 7.40 -10.38 -3.18
N ASP A 88 7.04 -10.81 -1.97
CA ASP A 88 6.83 -9.87 -0.86
C ASP A 88 8.11 -9.11 -0.48
N SER A 89 9.27 -9.77 -0.55
CA SER A 89 10.57 -9.14 -0.29
C SER A 89 10.95 -8.11 -1.37
N ILE A 90 10.67 -8.41 -2.65
CA ILE A 90 10.90 -7.50 -3.78
C ILE A 90 9.88 -6.34 -3.77
N ILE A 91 8.60 -6.61 -3.53
CA ILE A 91 7.54 -5.59 -3.44
C ILE A 91 7.81 -4.65 -2.27
N MET A 92 8.17 -5.18 -1.10
CA MET A 92 8.48 -4.37 0.08
C MET A 92 9.72 -3.49 -0.15
N SER A 93 10.76 -4.02 -0.81
CA SER A 93 11.94 -3.23 -1.15
C SER A 93 11.66 -2.18 -2.23
N GLY A 94 10.81 -2.48 -3.21
CA GLY A 94 10.30 -1.53 -4.21
C GLY A 94 9.51 -0.38 -3.57
N ILE A 95 8.51 -0.69 -2.73
CA ILE A 95 7.72 0.32 -2.01
C ILE A 95 8.61 1.22 -1.13
N LYS A 96 9.62 0.66 -0.48
CA LYS A 96 10.58 1.44 0.33
C LYS A 96 11.45 2.35 -0.53
N HIS A 97 11.84 1.90 -1.73
CA HIS A 97 12.59 2.71 -2.68
C HIS A 97 11.73 3.86 -3.22
N ASP A 98 10.50 3.57 -3.64
CA ASP A 98 9.56 4.57 -4.17
C ASP A 98 9.24 5.64 -3.12
N LYS A 99 9.04 5.23 -1.86
CA LYS A 99 8.85 6.20 -0.76
C LYS A 99 10.05 7.13 -0.59
N LYS A 100 11.27 6.61 -0.71
CA LYS A 100 12.50 7.42 -0.63
C LYS A 100 12.64 8.37 -1.81
N ILE A 101 12.23 7.96 -3.01
CA ILE A 101 12.20 8.85 -4.19
C ILE A 101 11.19 9.98 -3.97
N ILE A 102 9.98 9.65 -3.51
CA ILE A 102 8.93 10.64 -3.24
C ILE A 102 9.40 11.66 -2.20
N GLU A 103 10.01 11.21 -1.09
CA GLU A 103 10.57 12.11 -0.07
C GLU A 103 11.63 13.06 -0.65
N LYS A 104 12.55 12.55 -1.48
CA LYS A 104 13.52 13.39 -2.18
C LYS A 104 12.88 14.37 -3.15
N THR A 105 11.88 13.95 -3.93
CA THR A 105 11.20 14.86 -4.86
C THR A 105 10.46 15.97 -4.12
N ILE A 106 9.90 15.70 -2.95
CA ILE A 106 9.28 16.74 -2.11
C ILE A 106 10.35 17.73 -1.62
N GLU A 107 11.50 17.23 -1.16
CA GLU A 107 12.64 18.06 -0.74
C GLU A 107 13.16 18.94 -1.89
N ASP A 108 13.36 18.36 -3.09
CA ASP A 108 13.80 19.07 -4.29
C ASP A 108 12.78 20.18 -4.68
N VAL A 109 11.48 19.88 -4.62
CA VAL A 109 10.41 20.86 -4.90
C VAL A 109 10.37 22.00 -3.87
N GLU A 110 10.63 21.72 -2.59
CA GLU A 110 10.73 22.75 -1.56
C GLU A 110 11.95 23.66 -1.78
N LEU A 111 13.09 23.07 -2.15
CA LEU A 111 14.29 23.83 -2.49
C LEU A 111 14.07 24.75 -3.70
N GLU A 112 13.47 24.22 -4.76
CA GLU A 112 13.14 25.00 -5.97
C GLU A 112 12.19 26.17 -5.65
N LYS A 113 11.18 25.96 -4.78
CA LYS A 113 10.30 27.05 -4.34
C LYS A 113 11.06 28.15 -3.61
N SER A 114 11.94 27.78 -2.66
CA SER A 114 12.78 28.73 -1.94
C SER A 114 13.66 29.54 -2.90
N ASP A 115 14.24 28.90 -3.91
CA ASP A 115 15.11 29.57 -4.86
C ASP A 115 14.35 30.50 -5.80
N ILE A 116 13.11 30.12 -6.18
CA ILE A 116 12.20 31.01 -6.91
C ILE A 116 11.84 32.24 -6.06
N GLU A 117 11.55 32.07 -4.77
CA GLU A 117 11.25 33.19 -3.87
C GLU A 117 12.43 34.17 -3.78
N LYS A 118 13.66 33.67 -3.61
CA LYS A 118 14.87 34.51 -3.62
C LYS A 118 15.05 35.24 -4.94
N LEU A 119 14.81 34.58 -6.08
CA LEU A 119 14.89 35.22 -7.39
C LEU A 119 13.84 36.32 -7.54
N LEU A 120 12.62 36.10 -7.03
CA LEU A 120 11.56 37.10 -7.03
C LEU A 120 11.94 38.32 -6.18
N GLU A 121 12.57 38.11 -5.03
CA GLU A 121 13.09 39.18 -4.17
C GLU A 121 14.15 40.01 -4.91
N VAL A 122 15.14 39.36 -5.52
CA VAL A 122 16.20 40.02 -6.31
C VAL A 122 15.62 40.81 -7.48
N VAL A 123 14.64 40.25 -8.21
CA VAL A 123 13.95 40.96 -9.31
C VAL A 123 13.18 42.17 -8.80
N THR A 124 12.54 42.05 -7.65
CA THR A 124 11.77 43.15 -7.04
C THR A 124 12.68 44.28 -6.61
N ASP A 125 13.84 43.97 -6.03
CA ASP A 125 14.82 44.98 -5.63
C ASP A 125 15.50 45.64 -6.82
N MET A 126 15.85 44.89 -7.87
CA MET A 126 16.33 45.48 -9.14
C MET A 126 15.30 46.47 -9.72
N LYS A 127 14.00 46.14 -9.66
CA LYS A 127 12.94 47.04 -10.12
C LYS A 127 12.91 48.35 -9.31
N LYS A 128 13.05 48.28 -7.98
CA LYS A 128 13.12 49.48 -7.13
C LYS A 128 14.34 50.32 -7.44
N GLU A 129 15.51 49.72 -7.66
CA GLU A 129 16.73 50.44 -8.00
C GLU A 129 16.58 51.21 -9.32
N ILE A 130 15.99 50.59 -10.35
CA ILE A 130 15.69 51.25 -11.62
C ILE A 130 14.74 52.44 -11.42
N GLU A 131 13.70 52.28 -10.61
CA GLU A 131 12.73 53.36 -10.34
C GLU A 131 13.37 54.55 -9.59
N ILE A 132 14.31 54.27 -8.67
CA ILE A 132 15.12 55.31 -8.00
C ILE A 132 16.02 56.04 -9.00
N LEU A 133 16.65 55.30 -9.92
CA LEU A 133 17.50 55.88 -10.97
C LEU A 133 16.69 56.77 -11.92
N GLU A 134 15.52 56.32 -12.38
CA GLU A 134 14.62 57.14 -13.21
C GLU A 134 14.20 58.44 -12.52
N LYS A 135 13.83 58.37 -11.22
CA LYS A 135 13.49 59.58 -10.44
C LYS A 135 14.67 60.55 -10.34
N LYS A 136 15.88 60.04 -10.09
CA LYS A 136 17.08 60.87 -10.01
C LYS A 136 17.41 61.53 -11.35
N VAL A 137 17.26 60.82 -12.46
CA VAL A 137 17.46 61.37 -13.81
C VAL A 137 16.42 62.44 -14.12
N ARG A 138 15.14 62.19 -13.80
CA ARG A 138 14.04 63.12 -14.05
C ARG A 138 14.20 64.43 -13.27
N ASN A 139 14.52 64.36 -11.98
CA ASN A 139 14.78 65.55 -11.16
C ASN A 139 16.00 66.34 -11.67
N LYS A 140 16.99 65.69 -12.28
CA LYS A 140 18.18 66.38 -12.80
C LYS A 140 17.91 67.12 -14.12
N CYS A 141 16.90 66.71 -14.89
CA CYS A 141 16.46 67.39 -16.11
C CYS A 141 15.53 68.59 -15.87
N GLU A 142 14.87 68.70 -14.71
CA GLU A 142 14.05 69.89 -14.37
C GLU A 142 14.87 71.05 -13.78
N ILE A 143 16.15 70.83 -13.48
CA ILE A 143 17.05 71.82 -12.83
C ILE A 143 18.02 72.46 -13.84
N VAL A 144 17.97 72.07 -15.13
CA VAL A 144 18.76 72.64 -16.24
C VAL A 144 17.82 73.34 -17.22
#